data_AF-A0A7K2S5Y6-F1
#
_entry.id   AF-A0A7K2S5Y6-F1
#
_cell.length_a   1.000
_cell.length_b   1.000
_cell.length_c   1.000
_cell.angle_alpha   90.00
_cell.angle_beta   90.00
_cell.angle_gamma   90.00
#
_symmetry.space_group_name_H-M   'P 1'
#
loop_
_entity.id
_entity.type
_entity.pdbx_description
1 polymer ?
#
loop_
_entity_poly.entity_id
_entity_poly.type
_entity_poly.pdbx_seq_one_letter_code
_entity_poly.pdbx_strand_id
1 'polypeptide(L)'
;MLFRHRRNPDHRRQRSLPPWRYRIAGLAAAALALSFLQANVGNAAAERAAAETAPKAAADVVRVAEFLAECPYTHRAPDDPIVFPGLPGASHMHSFFGNDTTHAGSDLASLERGRTSCAPETDLSSYWVPTLYDGDRAVEPTGTTFYYLGEGVSDDVIRRIQPLPKGLRIVAGNAKATGPQDNTIARWSCLHAGEVNPSQNFVNCPPGTMMESYLDFPQCWNGKDLDSADHKSHMAYPVAGNCPSTHPVPVPKLRQVLRYPVNGDPARFRLASGPGYTMHGDFFNVWPEAEMAQRVRDCINAIVKCGFDGKP
;
A
#
# COMPACT_ATOMS: atom_id res chain seq x y z
N MET A 1 -52.43 -56.67 -29.28
CA MET A 1 -53.73 -56.23 -29.83
C MET A 1 -53.53 -54.81 -30.37
N LEU A 2 -53.39 -54.65 -31.69
CA LEU A 2 -54.31 -53.96 -32.63
C LEU A 2 -53.86 -52.48 -32.84
N PHE A 3 -53.61 -51.89 -34.01
CA PHE A 3 -53.79 -52.26 -35.43
C PHE A 3 -52.84 -51.41 -36.32
N ARG A 4 -52.54 -51.95 -37.51
CA ARG A 4 -51.79 -51.35 -38.65
C ARG A 4 -52.46 -50.12 -39.28
N HIS A 5 -51.67 -49.28 -39.97
CA HIS A 5 -51.98 -48.98 -41.38
C HIS A 5 -50.73 -48.70 -42.24
N ARG A 6 -50.66 -49.45 -43.36
CA ARG A 6 -49.76 -49.31 -44.52
C ARG A 6 -50.13 -48.08 -45.37
N ARG A 7 -49.15 -47.54 -46.12
CA ARG A 7 -49.20 -47.36 -47.60
C ARG A 7 -47.81 -46.98 -48.18
N ASN A 8 -47.32 -47.84 -49.07
CA ASN A 8 -46.49 -47.53 -50.25
C ASN A 8 -47.46 -47.65 -51.47
N PRO A 9 -47.15 -47.40 -52.76
CA PRO A 9 -45.89 -46.99 -53.42
C PRO A 9 -46.07 -45.87 -54.48
N ASP A 10 -45.00 -45.40 -55.14
CA ASP A 10 -44.94 -45.42 -56.61
C ASP A 10 -43.53 -45.24 -57.18
N HIS A 11 -43.28 -45.96 -58.27
CA HIS A 11 -42.10 -45.94 -59.11
C HIS A 11 -42.04 -44.67 -59.99
N ARG A 12 -40.83 -44.19 -60.35
CA ARG A 12 -40.37 -44.17 -61.76
C ARG A 12 -39.03 -43.44 -61.98
N ARG A 13 -38.15 -44.19 -62.63
CA ARG A 13 -37.30 -43.81 -63.79
C ARG A 13 -36.16 -42.82 -63.56
N GLN A 14 -34.96 -43.41 -63.51
CA GLN A 14 -33.75 -42.83 -64.07
C GLN A 14 -33.99 -42.29 -65.49
N ARG A 15 -33.59 -41.03 -65.71
CA ARG A 15 -33.18 -40.52 -67.01
C ARG A 15 -31.88 -39.75 -66.82
N SER A 16 -30.78 -40.41 -67.17
CA SER A 16 -29.49 -39.79 -67.43
C SER A 16 -29.61 -38.82 -68.61
N LEU A 17 -29.20 -37.57 -68.41
CA LEU A 17 -29.03 -36.59 -69.49
C LEU A 17 -27.54 -36.53 -69.91
N PRO A 18 -27.24 -36.33 -71.21
CA PRO A 18 -25.92 -36.55 -71.78
C PRO A 18 -24.95 -35.36 -71.62
N PRO A 19 -23.62 -35.61 -71.72
CA PRO A 19 -22.57 -34.67 -71.36
C PRO A 19 -22.20 -33.76 -72.52
N TRP A 20 -22.84 -32.60 -72.67
CA TRP A 20 -22.32 -31.56 -73.58
C TRP A 20 -22.73 -30.11 -73.24
N ARG A 21 -23.32 -29.84 -72.07
CA ARG A 21 -23.71 -28.47 -71.66
C ARG A 21 -22.82 -27.80 -70.60
N TYR A 22 -21.63 -28.33 -70.32
CA TYR A 22 -20.62 -27.65 -69.49
C TYR A 22 -19.58 -26.88 -70.32
N ARG A 23 -20.02 -26.06 -71.27
CA ARG A 23 -19.19 -25.00 -71.84
C ARG A 23 -20.07 -23.76 -72.00
N ILE A 24 -19.56 -22.62 -71.52
CA ILE A 24 -20.22 -21.31 -71.38
C ILE A 24 -20.94 -21.11 -70.03
N ALA A 25 -20.19 -21.21 -68.93
CA ALA A 25 -20.46 -20.47 -67.68
C ALA A 25 -19.18 -20.29 -66.84
N GLY A 26 -18.02 -20.09 -67.50
CA GLY A 26 -16.70 -20.12 -66.85
C GLY A 26 -15.92 -18.80 -66.87
N LEU A 27 -16.53 -17.65 -67.20
CA LEU A 27 -15.77 -16.39 -67.38
C LEU A 27 -16.47 -15.11 -66.87
N ALA A 28 -17.35 -15.19 -65.87
CA ALA A 28 -17.94 -13.98 -65.26
C ALA A 28 -17.98 -13.98 -63.71
N ALA A 29 -17.30 -14.92 -63.04
CA ALA A 29 -17.24 -14.98 -61.58
C ALA A 29 -15.83 -14.84 -60.99
N ALA A 30 -14.82 -14.50 -61.81
CA ALA A 30 -13.42 -14.39 -61.36
C ALA A 30 -12.88 -12.94 -61.27
N ALA A 31 -13.64 -11.93 -61.71
CA ALA A 31 -13.18 -10.53 -61.70
C ALA A 31 -13.76 -9.66 -60.57
N LEU A 32 -14.67 -10.20 -59.74
CA LEU A 32 -15.24 -9.48 -58.57
C LEU A 32 -14.77 -10.03 -57.22
N ALA A 33 -14.03 -11.14 -57.21
CA ALA A 33 -13.46 -11.71 -55.98
C ALA A 33 -12.05 -11.21 -55.66
N LEU A 34 -11.32 -10.62 -56.63
CA LEU A 34 -9.98 -10.06 -56.38
C LEU A 34 -9.98 -8.58 -55.95
N SER A 35 -11.06 -7.83 -56.14
CA SER A 35 -11.15 -6.42 -55.71
C SER A 35 -11.62 -6.25 -54.26
N PHE A 36 -12.20 -7.28 -53.64
CA PHE A 36 -12.59 -7.26 -52.22
C PHE A 36 -11.51 -7.80 -51.26
N LEU A 37 -10.45 -8.42 -51.80
CA LEU A 37 -9.34 -8.95 -50.99
C LEU A 37 -8.15 -7.99 -50.88
N GLN A 38 -8.11 -6.88 -51.60
CA GLN A 38 -7.10 -5.82 -51.38
C GLN A 38 -7.61 -4.65 -50.51
N ALA A 39 -8.93 -4.48 -50.35
CA ALA A 39 -9.49 -3.42 -49.51
C ALA A 39 -9.51 -3.77 -48.00
N ASN A 40 -9.50 -5.05 -47.63
CA ASN A 40 -9.63 -5.47 -46.22
C ASN A 40 -8.32 -5.83 -45.51
N VAL A 41 -7.20 -5.99 -46.24
CA VAL A 41 -5.89 -6.29 -45.62
C VAL A 41 -5.17 -5.00 -45.22
N GLY A 42 -5.43 -3.89 -45.93
CA GLY A 42 -4.92 -2.56 -45.57
C GLY A 42 -5.50 -2.03 -44.26
N ASN A 43 -6.79 -2.28 -44.00
CA ASN A 43 -7.46 -1.84 -42.77
C ASN A 43 -7.03 -2.64 -41.54
N ALA A 44 -6.84 -3.96 -41.65
CA ALA A 44 -6.46 -4.78 -40.49
C ALA A 44 -5.02 -4.52 -40.00
N ALA A 45 -4.09 -4.19 -40.91
CA ALA A 45 -2.72 -3.82 -40.55
C ALA A 45 -2.65 -2.37 -40.03
N ALA A 46 -3.44 -1.45 -40.59
CA ALA A 46 -3.54 -0.07 -40.11
C ALA A 46 -4.27 0.02 -38.75
N GLU A 47 -5.29 -0.80 -38.49
CA GLU A 47 -5.97 -0.89 -37.19
C GLU A 47 -5.09 -1.54 -36.13
N ARG A 48 -4.27 -2.54 -36.47
CA ARG A 48 -3.27 -3.09 -35.54
C ARG A 48 -2.13 -2.11 -35.24
N ALA A 49 -1.65 -1.37 -36.25
CA ALA A 49 -0.64 -0.34 -36.05
C ALA A 49 -1.20 0.89 -35.28
N ALA A 50 -2.47 1.24 -35.47
CA ALA A 50 -3.15 2.28 -34.71
C ALA A 50 -3.47 1.84 -33.26
N ALA A 51 -3.72 0.54 -33.03
CA ALA A 51 -3.87 -0.01 -31.69
C ALA A 51 -2.56 -0.07 -30.90
N GLU A 52 -1.40 -0.19 -31.56
CA GLU A 52 -0.07 -0.11 -30.93
C GLU A 52 0.42 1.33 -30.68
N THR A 53 -0.22 2.34 -31.29
CA THR A 53 0.15 3.76 -31.15
C THR A 53 -0.93 4.62 -30.49
N ALA A 54 -2.02 4.02 -30.03
CA ALA A 54 -2.92 4.69 -29.11
C ALA A 54 -2.10 5.10 -27.87
N PRO A 55 -1.98 6.41 -27.54
CA PRO A 55 -1.34 6.79 -26.30
C PRO A 55 -2.07 6.05 -25.19
N LYS A 56 -1.32 5.22 -24.44
CA LYS A 56 -1.81 4.64 -23.19
C LYS A 56 -2.47 5.79 -22.46
N ALA A 57 -3.81 5.75 -22.33
CA ALA A 57 -4.54 6.80 -21.65
C ALA A 57 -3.77 7.04 -20.35
N ALA A 58 -3.23 8.25 -20.19
CA ALA A 58 -2.50 8.60 -18.98
C ALA A 58 -3.46 8.22 -17.85
N ALA A 59 -3.06 7.25 -17.02
CA ALA A 59 -3.92 6.80 -15.94
C ALA A 59 -4.40 8.04 -15.21
N ASP A 60 -5.71 8.16 -14.99
CA ASP A 60 -6.28 9.35 -14.36
C ASP A 60 -5.52 9.60 -13.05
N VAL A 61 -4.79 10.71 -13.00
CA VAL A 61 -3.90 11.03 -11.87
C VAL A 61 -4.77 11.19 -10.63
N VAL A 62 -4.62 10.27 -9.67
CA VAL A 62 -5.35 10.33 -8.40
C VAL A 62 -4.78 11.48 -7.55
N ARG A 63 -5.62 12.47 -7.24
CA ARG A 63 -5.22 13.72 -6.57
C ARG A 63 -5.23 13.58 -5.05
N VAL A 64 -4.25 12.86 -4.52
CA VAL A 64 -4.00 12.69 -3.09
C VAL A 64 -2.50 12.84 -2.85
N ALA A 65 -2.06 13.72 -1.97
CA ALA A 65 -0.64 13.87 -1.65
C ALA A 65 -0.15 12.64 -0.86
N GLU A 66 0.34 11.61 -1.56
CA GLU A 66 0.68 10.32 -0.95
C GLU A 66 1.79 9.60 -1.72
N PHE A 67 2.71 8.99 -0.99
CA PHE A 67 3.43 7.80 -1.43
C PHE A 67 3.51 6.82 -0.25
N LEU A 68 4.01 5.62 -0.47
CA LEU A 68 4.06 4.61 0.58
C LEU A 68 5.25 3.67 0.44
N ALA A 69 5.57 2.99 1.53
CA ALA A 69 6.40 1.80 1.57
C ALA A 69 5.62 0.64 2.20
N GLU A 70 5.66 -0.53 1.58
CA GLU A 70 5.19 -1.77 2.22
C GLU A 70 6.39 -2.52 2.74
N CYS A 71 6.48 -2.68 4.05
CA CYS A 71 7.62 -3.31 4.69
C CYS A 71 7.15 -4.49 5.54
N PRO A 72 7.12 -5.72 4.98
CA PRO A 72 6.77 -6.93 5.71
C PRO A 72 7.54 -7.06 7.02
N TYR A 73 6.91 -7.71 7.99
CA TYR A 73 7.52 -8.09 9.26
C TYR A 73 8.88 -8.76 9.05
N THR A 74 9.89 -8.34 9.82
CA THR A 74 11.24 -8.92 9.75
C THR A 74 11.48 -9.83 10.96
N HIS A 75 11.47 -9.27 12.17
CA HIS A 75 11.80 -9.99 13.39
C HIS A 75 11.21 -9.31 14.64
N ARG A 76 11.42 -9.95 15.80
CA ARG A 76 11.08 -9.42 17.12
C ARG A 76 12.31 -9.43 18.02
N ALA A 77 12.47 -8.38 18.81
CA ALA A 77 13.47 -8.31 19.87
C ALA A 77 12.99 -7.37 20.99
N PRO A 78 13.39 -7.59 22.26
CA PRO A 78 13.17 -6.67 23.37
C PRO A 78 14.14 -5.47 23.34
N ASP A 79 14.35 -4.90 22.16
CA ASP A 79 15.37 -3.90 21.86
C ASP A 79 14.74 -2.58 21.42
N ASP A 80 15.43 -1.47 21.68
CA ASP A 80 15.04 -0.15 21.20
C ASP A 80 16.27 0.75 21.02
N PRO A 81 16.78 0.93 19.79
CA PRO A 81 17.98 1.75 19.55
C PRO A 81 17.75 3.26 19.69
N ILE A 82 16.50 3.73 19.86
CA ILE A 82 16.20 5.14 20.11
C ILE A 82 16.15 5.39 21.62
N VAL A 83 15.31 4.64 22.33
CA VAL A 83 15.03 4.85 23.76
C VAL A 83 16.09 4.22 24.67
N PHE A 84 16.65 3.07 24.28
CA PHE A 84 17.66 2.33 25.05
C PHE A 84 18.89 1.99 24.19
N PRO A 85 19.58 3.00 23.62
CA PRO A 85 20.69 2.79 22.70
C PRO A 85 21.83 2.00 23.35
N GLY A 86 22.25 0.92 22.70
CA GLY A 86 23.33 0.05 23.15
C GLY A 86 22.96 -0.90 24.29
N LEU A 87 21.67 -1.02 24.66
CA LEU A 87 21.20 -1.86 25.76
C LEU A 87 20.27 -2.98 25.28
N PRO A 88 20.81 -4.12 24.80
CA PRO A 88 20.00 -5.27 24.40
C PRO A 88 19.08 -5.75 25.53
N GLY A 89 17.82 -6.00 25.21
CA GLY A 89 16.83 -6.51 26.16
C GLY A 89 16.31 -5.50 27.19
N ALA A 90 16.68 -4.22 27.09
CA ALA A 90 16.19 -3.19 28.01
C ALA A 90 14.75 -2.72 27.73
N SER A 91 14.19 -3.05 26.55
CA SER A 91 12.82 -2.67 26.19
C SER A 91 11.82 -3.82 26.38
N HIS A 92 10.53 -3.53 26.25
CA HIS A 92 9.54 -4.59 25.99
C HIS A 92 9.74 -5.17 24.59
N MET A 93 9.05 -6.27 24.29
CA MET A 93 9.16 -6.91 22.97
C MET A 93 8.60 -5.98 21.87
N HIS A 94 9.43 -5.67 20.89
CA HIS A 94 9.06 -4.96 19.67
C HIS A 94 8.98 -5.90 18.48
N SER A 95 8.05 -5.62 17.57
CA SER A 95 8.03 -6.18 16.21
C SER A 95 8.62 -5.16 15.25
N PHE A 96 9.60 -5.57 14.46
CA PHE A 96 10.37 -4.71 13.55
C PHE A 96 9.97 -4.90 12.09
N PHE A 97 10.13 -3.83 11.31
CA PHE A 97 9.81 -3.72 9.88
C PHE A 97 10.87 -2.86 9.16
N GLY A 98 10.99 -3.06 7.86
CA GLY A 98 11.95 -2.33 7.03
C GLY A 98 13.33 -2.89 7.18
N ASN A 99 14.26 -2.13 7.75
CA ASN A 99 15.64 -2.58 7.92
C ASN A 99 15.72 -3.89 8.74
N ASP A 100 16.20 -4.96 8.09
CA ASP A 100 16.23 -6.31 8.66
C ASP A 100 17.39 -6.53 9.64
N THR A 101 18.23 -5.52 9.85
CA THR A 101 19.37 -5.53 10.77
C THR A 101 19.18 -4.70 12.03
N THR A 102 17.99 -4.13 12.26
CA THR A 102 17.71 -3.29 13.43
C THR A 102 17.87 -4.08 14.73
N HIS A 103 18.64 -3.57 15.69
CA HIS A 103 18.79 -4.12 17.04
C HIS A 103 19.18 -2.99 18.02
N ALA A 104 19.34 -3.27 19.32
CA ALA A 104 19.61 -2.23 20.32
C ALA A 104 20.86 -1.37 20.07
N GLY A 105 21.83 -1.88 19.30
CA GLY A 105 23.08 -1.18 18.97
C GLY A 105 23.06 -0.49 17.61
N SER A 106 21.92 -0.48 16.91
CA SER A 106 21.83 0.12 15.58
C SER A 106 21.99 1.63 15.64
N ASP A 107 22.88 2.14 14.79
CA ASP A 107 23.04 3.55 14.45
C ASP A 107 22.80 3.78 12.95
N LEU A 108 22.83 5.04 12.51
CA LEU A 108 22.60 5.40 11.12
C LEU A 108 23.54 4.63 10.17
N ALA A 109 24.82 4.56 10.51
CA ALA A 109 25.83 3.93 9.66
C ALA A 109 25.61 2.41 9.54
N SER A 110 25.21 1.75 10.62
CA SER A 110 24.87 0.33 10.62
C SER A 110 23.64 0.04 9.76
N LEU A 111 22.60 0.86 9.87
CA LEU A 111 21.35 0.70 9.12
C LEU A 111 21.54 0.99 7.64
N GLU A 112 22.36 1.99 7.27
CA GLU A 112 22.73 2.26 5.87
C GLU A 112 23.42 1.09 5.17
N ARG A 113 24.09 0.20 5.92
CA ARG A 113 24.71 -1.02 5.41
C ARG A 113 23.80 -2.24 5.50
N GLY A 114 22.64 -2.10 6.13
CA GLY A 114 21.65 -3.16 6.29
C GLY A 114 20.90 -3.46 5.00
N ARG A 115 20.07 -4.50 5.05
CA ARG A 115 19.07 -4.75 3.99
C ARG A 115 17.71 -4.31 4.50
N THR A 116 16.72 -4.31 3.62
CA THR A 116 15.35 -3.96 3.95
C THR A 116 14.38 -5.00 3.44
N SER A 117 13.26 -5.17 4.13
CA SER A 117 12.09 -5.88 3.60
C SER A 117 11.18 -4.98 2.76
N CYS A 118 11.41 -3.68 2.75
CA CYS A 118 10.51 -2.72 2.11
C CYS A 118 10.43 -2.87 0.60
N ALA A 119 9.23 -2.63 0.08
CA ALA A 119 8.99 -2.13 -1.27
C ALA A 119 8.62 -0.64 -1.15
N PRO A 120 9.38 0.31 -1.73
CA PRO A 120 10.59 0.08 -2.53
C PRO A 120 11.79 -0.39 -1.68
N GLU A 121 12.67 -1.20 -2.30
CA GLU A 121 13.89 -1.71 -1.66
C GLU A 121 14.92 -0.60 -1.35
N THR A 122 14.69 0.62 -1.84
CA THR A 122 15.51 1.79 -1.51
C THR A 122 15.21 2.35 -0.12
N ASP A 123 14.07 1.99 0.49
CA ASP A 123 13.79 2.39 1.87
C ASP A 123 14.56 1.51 2.86
N LEU A 124 15.68 2.03 3.37
CA LEU A 124 16.49 1.37 4.40
C LEU A 124 16.06 1.73 5.83
N SER A 125 14.95 2.45 6.00
CA SER A 125 14.48 2.90 7.31
C SER A 125 14.02 1.75 8.19
N SER A 126 14.08 1.98 9.50
CA SER A 126 13.60 1.05 10.50
C SER A 126 12.30 1.55 11.11
N TYR A 127 11.35 0.64 11.27
CA TYR A 127 10.09 0.90 11.96
C TYR A 127 9.83 -0.20 12.98
N TRP A 128 9.35 0.14 14.17
CA TRP A 128 8.93 -0.87 15.14
C TRP A 128 7.78 -0.42 16.03
N VAL A 129 7.07 -1.40 16.58
CA VAL A 129 5.90 -1.22 17.46
C VAL A 129 5.93 -2.28 18.56
N PRO A 130 5.24 -2.09 19.70
CA PRO A 130 5.13 -3.14 20.70
C PRO A 130 4.42 -4.36 20.09
N THR A 131 5.00 -5.55 20.28
CA THR A 131 4.45 -6.78 19.72
C THR A 131 3.02 -7.03 20.22
N LEU A 132 2.10 -7.30 19.30
CA LEU A 132 0.75 -7.76 19.63
C LEU A 132 0.79 -9.22 20.06
N TYR A 133 0.02 -9.56 21.08
CA TYR A 133 -0.22 -10.91 21.56
C TYR A 133 -1.70 -11.23 21.57
N ASP A 134 -1.99 -12.49 21.31
CA ASP A 134 -3.27 -13.17 21.46
C ASP A 134 -3.09 -14.24 22.55
N GLY A 135 -3.53 -13.90 23.77
CA GLY A 135 -3.07 -14.57 24.99
C GLY A 135 -1.55 -14.39 25.15
N ASP A 136 -0.82 -15.51 25.08
CA ASP A 136 0.65 -15.51 25.13
C ASP A 136 1.30 -15.74 23.77
N ARG A 137 0.49 -15.92 22.72
CA ARG A 137 1.00 -16.11 21.37
C ARG A 137 1.25 -14.75 20.72
N ALA A 138 2.50 -14.47 20.39
CA ALA A 138 2.84 -13.28 19.63
C ALA A 138 2.26 -13.36 18.21
N VAL A 139 1.68 -12.25 17.74
CA VAL A 139 0.96 -12.14 16.46
C VAL A 139 1.80 -11.32 15.49
N GLU A 140 2.08 -11.92 14.34
CA GLU A 140 2.76 -11.25 13.23
C GLU A 140 1.70 -10.58 12.34
N PRO A 141 1.87 -9.28 12.00
CA PRO A 141 0.98 -8.64 11.04
C PRO A 141 1.23 -9.18 9.62
N THR A 142 0.17 -9.30 8.84
CA THR A 142 0.19 -9.79 7.45
C THR A 142 0.06 -8.67 6.42
N GLY A 143 -0.28 -7.46 6.86
CA GLY A 143 -0.26 -6.25 6.03
C GLY A 143 0.42 -5.13 6.80
N THR A 144 1.39 -4.47 6.18
CA THR A 144 2.33 -3.56 6.85
C THR A 144 2.69 -2.42 5.91
N THR A 145 1.92 -1.34 5.98
CA THR A 145 2.07 -0.20 5.07
C THR A 145 2.41 1.06 5.85
N PHE A 146 3.43 1.76 5.38
CA PHE A 146 3.92 3.03 5.88
C PHE A 146 3.61 4.10 4.84
N TYR A 147 2.55 4.87 5.08
CA TYR A 147 2.12 5.94 4.21
C TYR A 147 2.83 7.24 4.56
N TYR A 148 3.28 7.96 3.54
CA TYR A 148 3.79 9.31 3.63
C TYR A 148 2.77 10.24 3.00
N LEU A 149 2.20 11.15 3.80
CA LEU A 149 0.97 11.86 3.47
C LEU A 149 1.14 13.37 3.59
N GLY A 150 0.47 14.12 2.72
CA GLY A 150 0.18 15.55 2.90
C GLY A 150 -1.09 15.84 3.71
N GLU A 151 -1.72 14.81 4.29
CA GLU A 151 -2.97 14.92 5.05
C GLU A 151 -2.78 15.66 6.40
N GLY A 152 -3.76 16.49 6.79
CA GLY A 152 -3.80 17.16 8.09
C GLY A 152 -3.26 18.60 8.08
N VAL A 153 -2.84 19.08 6.90
CA VAL A 153 -2.38 20.45 6.66
C VAL A 153 -3.06 21.04 5.42
N SER A 154 -3.04 22.36 5.26
CA SER A 154 -3.62 23.02 4.07
C SER A 154 -2.78 22.76 2.81
N ASP A 155 -3.38 22.87 1.62
CA ASP A 155 -2.68 22.71 0.34
C ASP A 155 -1.44 23.61 0.21
N ASP A 156 -1.49 24.83 0.75
CA ASP A 156 -0.34 25.75 0.77
C ASP A 156 0.81 25.24 1.64
N VAL A 157 0.50 24.50 2.70
CA VAL A 157 1.52 23.81 3.51
C VAL A 157 2.00 22.56 2.78
N ILE A 158 1.10 21.78 2.14
CA ILE A 158 1.48 20.61 1.34
C ILE A 158 2.55 20.97 0.31
N ARG A 159 2.36 22.06 -0.44
CA ARG A 159 3.33 22.52 -1.46
C ARG A 159 4.69 22.93 -0.92
N ARG A 160 4.82 23.13 0.39
CA ARG A 160 6.05 23.52 1.09
C ARG A 160 6.61 22.39 1.96
N ILE A 161 5.99 21.20 1.95
CA ILE A 161 6.52 20.03 2.64
C ILE A 161 7.95 19.77 2.16
N GLN A 162 8.84 19.56 3.13
CA GLN A 162 10.25 19.25 2.90
C GLN A 162 10.51 17.75 3.11
N PRO A 163 11.56 17.20 2.48
CA PRO A 163 12.02 15.82 2.73
C PRO A 163 12.25 15.56 4.22
N LEU A 164 11.87 14.38 4.71
CA LEU A 164 12.27 13.95 6.05
C LEU A 164 13.81 13.91 6.13
N PRO A 165 14.45 14.61 7.06
CA PRO A 165 15.89 14.59 7.22
C PRO A 165 16.40 13.17 7.49
N LYS A 166 17.44 12.75 6.78
CA LYS A 166 18.08 11.45 7.04
C LYS A 166 18.63 11.42 8.46
N GLY A 167 18.41 10.31 9.15
CA GLY A 167 18.77 10.13 10.55
C GLY A 167 17.76 10.68 11.55
N LEU A 168 16.64 11.25 11.11
CA LEU A 168 15.53 11.64 12.00
C LEU A 168 14.99 10.40 12.75
N ARG A 169 14.80 10.54 14.07
CA ARG A 169 14.28 9.52 14.98
C ARG A 169 13.02 10.04 15.63
N ILE A 170 11.91 9.30 15.56
CA ILE A 170 10.63 9.74 16.13
C ILE A 170 10.00 8.60 16.91
N VAL A 171 9.53 8.87 18.12
CA VAL A 171 8.60 7.99 18.84
C VAL A 171 7.21 8.60 18.85
N ALA A 172 6.25 8.02 18.14
CA ALA A 172 4.84 8.43 18.16
C ALA A 172 4.02 7.58 19.15
N GLY A 173 2.93 8.14 19.68
CA GLY A 173 2.05 7.45 20.62
C GLY A 173 2.57 7.47 22.05
N ASN A 174 2.01 6.60 22.89
CA ASN A 174 2.24 6.64 24.33
C ASN A 174 2.30 5.23 24.95
N ALA A 175 3.51 4.71 25.14
CA ALA A 175 3.77 3.45 25.82
C ALA A 175 3.31 3.42 27.29
N LYS A 176 3.14 4.59 27.92
CA LYS A 176 2.76 4.75 29.33
C LYS A 176 1.31 5.20 29.51
N ALA A 177 0.50 5.14 28.45
CA ALA A 177 -0.90 5.52 28.51
C ALA A 177 -1.63 4.72 29.62
N THR A 178 -2.46 5.39 30.41
CA THR A 178 -3.25 4.78 31.48
C THR A 178 -4.71 4.59 31.08
N GLY A 179 -5.11 5.18 29.96
CA GLY A 179 -6.39 4.95 29.33
C GLY A 179 -6.46 5.44 27.88
N PRO A 180 -7.59 5.20 27.20
CA PRO A 180 -7.78 5.55 25.78
C PRO A 180 -7.55 7.04 25.44
N GLN A 181 -7.80 7.95 26.39
CA GLN A 181 -7.66 9.39 26.15
C GLN A 181 -6.19 9.86 26.19
N ASP A 182 -5.28 9.05 26.71
CA ASP A 182 -3.85 9.39 26.82
C ASP A 182 -3.08 9.12 25.51
N ASN A 183 -3.75 8.59 24.49
CA ASN A 183 -3.14 8.21 23.22
C ASN A 183 -4.11 8.36 22.04
N THR A 184 -4.39 9.60 21.67
CA THR A 184 -5.40 9.94 20.67
C THR A 184 -4.96 9.71 19.22
N ILE A 185 -3.67 9.49 18.99
CA ILE A 185 -3.08 9.34 17.64
C ILE A 185 -2.97 7.88 17.18
N ALA A 186 -3.25 6.93 18.10
CA ALA A 186 -3.37 5.52 17.80
C ALA A 186 -4.84 5.11 17.68
N ARG A 187 -5.16 4.24 16.72
CA ARG A 187 -6.53 3.78 16.47
C ARG A 187 -6.54 2.32 16.05
N TRP A 188 -7.53 1.58 16.53
CA TRP A 188 -7.83 0.20 16.18
C TRP A 188 -9.17 0.13 15.44
N SER A 189 -9.25 -0.72 14.42
CA SER A 189 -10.49 -1.04 13.69
C SER A 189 -10.46 -2.46 13.15
N CYS A 190 -11.53 -2.83 12.43
CA CYS A 190 -11.65 -4.11 11.76
C CYS A 190 -11.63 -3.90 10.24
N LEU A 191 -10.68 -4.56 9.58
CA LEU A 191 -10.56 -4.54 8.13
C LEU A 191 -11.81 -5.16 7.48
N HIS A 192 -12.38 -4.47 6.50
CA HIS A 192 -13.62 -4.83 5.80
C HIS A 192 -14.87 -4.96 6.69
N ALA A 193 -14.87 -4.36 7.89
CA ALA A 193 -16.02 -4.30 8.80
C ALA A 193 -16.22 -2.86 9.30
N GLY A 194 -16.67 -1.99 8.39
CA GLY A 194 -16.85 -0.55 8.63
C GLY A 194 -17.99 -0.21 9.59
N GLU A 195 -18.83 -1.19 9.94
CA GLU A 195 -19.86 -1.08 10.98
C GLU A 195 -19.26 -1.08 12.41
N VAL A 196 -18.03 -1.55 12.58
CA VAL A 196 -17.34 -1.50 13.88
C VAL A 196 -16.71 -0.13 14.06
N ASN A 197 -17.23 0.63 15.02
CA ASN A 197 -16.65 1.92 15.38
C ASN A 197 -15.19 1.74 15.83
N PRO A 198 -14.26 2.52 15.27
CA PRO A 198 -12.88 2.47 15.70
C PRO A 198 -12.69 3.03 17.11
N SER A 199 -11.61 2.62 17.77
CA SER A 199 -11.30 3.03 19.14
C SER A 199 -9.79 3.22 19.35
N GLN A 200 -9.39 3.96 20.38
CA GLN A 200 -8.00 4.02 20.85
C GLN A 200 -7.58 2.75 21.59
N ASN A 201 -8.49 1.82 21.87
CA ASN A 201 -8.19 0.49 22.39
C ASN A 201 -8.67 -0.60 21.41
N PHE A 202 -8.30 -1.87 21.65
CA PHE A 202 -8.75 -2.98 20.83
C PHE A 202 -10.27 -3.02 20.66
N VAL A 203 -10.71 -3.40 19.47
CA VAL A 203 -12.12 -3.52 19.10
C VAL A 203 -12.50 -4.99 18.88
N ASN A 204 -13.76 -5.33 19.08
CA ASN A 204 -14.25 -6.70 18.80
C ASN A 204 -14.50 -6.85 17.31
N CYS A 205 -13.60 -7.54 16.61
CA CYS A 205 -13.71 -7.74 15.17
C CYS A 205 -14.54 -8.98 14.80
N PRO A 206 -15.45 -8.89 13.80
CA PRO A 206 -16.24 -10.04 13.37
C PRO A 206 -15.38 -11.20 12.84
N PRO A 207 -15.86 -12.46 12.93
CA PRO A 207 -15.18 -13.59 12.32
C PRO A 207 -14.92 -13.37 10.83
N GLY A 208 -13.74 -13.77 10.36
CA GLY A 208 -13.32 -13.60 8.95
C GLY A 208 -12.75 -12.22 8.61
N THR A 209 -12.74 -11.29 9.56
CA THR A 209 -12.08 -9.97 9.43
C THR A 209 -10.72 -9.98 10.12
N MET A 210 -9.99 -8.87 10.01
CA MET A 210 -8.68 -8.66 10.64
C MET A 210 -8.70 -7.41 11.52
N MET A 211 -8.03 -7.46 12.66
CA MET A 211 -7.70 -6.28 13.44
C MET A 211 -6.71 -5.40 12.66
N GLU A 212 -6.96 -4.10 12.61
CA GLU A 212 -6.12 -3.11 11.93
C GLU A 212 -5.74 -1.99 12.90
N SER A 213 -4.44 -1.70 13.01
CA SER A 213 -3.92 -0.58 13.80
C SER A 213 -3.46 0.55 12.89
N TYR A 214 -3.77 1.78 13.29
CA TYR A 214 -3.33 3.02 12.66
C TYR A 214 -2.55 3.82 13.69
N LEU A 215 -1.42 4.37 13.29
CA LEU A 215 -0.62 5.26 14.11
C LEU A 215 -0.15 6.43 13.26
N ASP A 216 -0.57 7.64 13.63
CA ASP A 216 -0.12 8.87 13.00
C ASP A 216 1.10 9.44 13.72
N PHE A 217 2.19 9.68 12.98
CA PHE A 217 3.37 10.39 13.47
C PHE A 217 3.20 11.91 13.28
N PRO A 218 3.87 12.73 14.10
CA PRO A 218 3.89 14.17 13.91
C PRO A 218 4.59 14.56 12.58
N GLN A 219 4.19 15.69 12.02
CA GLN A 219 4.60 16.13 10.66
C GLN A 219 5.11 17.57 10.59
N CYS A 220 5.38 18.17 11.74
CA CYS A 220 5.99 19.49 11.85
C CYS A 220 7.31 19.35 12.62
N TRP A 221 8.42 19.59 11.94
CA TRP A 221 9.77 19.49 12.49
C TRP A 221 10.27 20.86 12.95
N ASN A 222 11.07 20.89 14.03
CA ASN A 222 11.67 22.12 14.54
C ASN A 222 12.75 22.73 13.62
N GLY A 223 13.15 22.02 12.55
CA GLY A 223 14.11 22.49 11.56
C GLY A 223 15.58 22.31 11.97
N LYS A 224 15.85 21.65 13.10
CA LYS A 224 17.19 21.57 13.69
C LYS A 224 17.55 20.17 14.17
N ASP A 225 16.75 19.58 15.05
CA ASP A 225 17.17 18.42 15.82
C ASP A 225 16.66 17.12 15.17
N LEU A 226 17.57 16.18 14.88
CA LEU A 226 17.20 14.86 14.34
C LEU A 226 16.64 13.91 15.41
N ASP A 227 16.82 14.26 16.68
CA ASP A 227 16.27 13.58 17.83
C ASP A 227 16.28 14.55 19.02
N SER A 228 15.37 14.36 19.97
CA SER A 228 15.32 15.12 21.23
C SER A 228 15.52 14.18 22.41
N ALA A 229 15.82 14.71 23.60
CA ALA A 229 16.06 13.88 24.79
C ALA A 229 14.86 12.99 25.19
N ASP A 230 13.65 13.38 24.78
CA ASP A 230 12.41 12.62 24.96
C ASP A 230 11.93 11.91 23.68
N HIS A 231 12.73 11.98 22.61
CA HIS A 231 12.48 11.43 21.28
C HIS A 231 11.16 11.88 20.61
N LYS A 232 10.59 12.98 21.11
CA LYS A 232 9.26 13.49 20.74
C LYS A 232 9.25 14.99 20.47
N SER A 233 9.81 15.79 21.36
CA SER A 233 9.68 17.26 21.38
C SER A 233 10.33 18.04 20.24
N HIS A 234 11.14 17.39 19.40
CA HIS A 234 11.64 17.99 18.14
C HIS A 234 10.60 17.94 17.00
N MET A 235 9.48 17.24 17.22
CA MET A 235 8.34 17.13 16.31
C MET A 235 7.04 17.60 16.97
N ALA A 236 6.11 18.09 16.14
CA ALA A 236 4.78 18.48 16.57
C ALA A 236 3.70 18.07 15.55
N TYR A 237 2.47 17.96 16.05
CA TYR A 237 1.28 17.82 15.21
C TYR A 237 0.81 19.22 14.75
N PRO A 238 0.22 19.32 13.55
CA PRO A 238 -0.32 20.58 13.05
C PRO A 238 -1.54 21.00 13.87
N VAL A 239 -1.76 22.31 13.96
CA VAL A 239 -2.93 22.93 14.59
C VAL A 239 -3.64 23.77 13.55
N ALA A 240 -4.95 23.53 13.37
CA ALA A 240 -5.76 24.21 12.36
C ALA A 240 -5.12 24.21 10.96
N GLY A 241 -4.61 23.04 10.54
CA GLY A 241 -4.02 22.84 9.21
C GLY A 241 -2.63 23.46 9.00
N ASN A 242 -1.98 23.95 10.06
CA ASN A 242 -0.68 24.61 9.99
C ASN A 242 0.30 24.07 11.01
N CYS A 243 1.59 24.12 10.67
CA CYS A 243 2.62 23.82 11.65
C CYS A 243 2.78 24.96 12.68
N PRO A 244 2.95 24.64 13.97
CA PRO A 244 3.24 25.66 14.99
C PRO A 244 4.52 26.44 14.67
N SER A 245 4.62 27.69 15.15
CA SER A 245 5.82 28.51 14.95
C SER A 245 7.09 27.92 15.58
N THR A 246 6.95 27.07 16.60
CA THR A 246 8.05 26.31 17.21
C THR A 246 8.55 25.15 16.34
N HIS A 247 7.74 24.72 15.36
CA HIS A 247 8.01 23.60 14.48
C HIS A 247 7.76 23.97 13.01
N PRO A 248 8.50 24.95 12.45
CA PRO A 248 8.10 25.64 11.24
C PRO A 248 8.32 24.83 9.95
N VAL A 249 8.99 23.67 10.01
CA VAL A 249 9.33 22.87 8.84
C VAL A 249 8.30 21.74 8.67
N PRO A 250 7.34 21.85 7.74
CA PRO A 250 6.44 20.75 7.44
C PRO A 250 7.20 19.62 6.74
N VAL A 251 6.99 18.38 7.17
CA VAL A 251 7.51 17.15 6.56
C VAL A 251 6.33 16.21 6.23
N PRO A 252 6.48 15.18 5.39
CA PRO A 252 5.42 14.21 5.17
C PRO A 252 4.95 13.59 6.49
N LYS A 253 3.63 13.48 6.67
CA LYS A 253 3.06 12.71 7.78
C LYS A 253 3.29 11.23 7.52
N LEU A 254 4.03 10.57 8.39
CA LEU A 254 4.12 9.12 8.40
C LEU A 254 2.87 8.55 9.10
N ARG A 255 2.10 7.71 8.40
CA ARG A 255 1.03 6.91 8.96
C ARG A 255 1.38 5.44 8.82
N GLN A 256 1.50 4.77 9.95
CA GLN A 256 1.67 3.33 9.99
C GLN A 256 0.32 2.63 10.03
N VAL A 257 0.11 1.67 9.15
CA VAL A 257 -1.08 0.80 9.11
C VAL A 257 -0.63 -0.66 9.16
N LEU A 258 -1.00 -1.36 10.24
CA LEU A 258 -0.69 -2.78 10.41
C LEU A 258 -1.98 -3.59 10.49
N ARG A 259 -2.01 -4.72 9.77
CA ARG A 259 -3.13 -5.66 9.73
C ARG A 259 -2.72 -6.96 10.37
N TYR A 260 -3.43 -7.35 11.41
CA TYR A 260 -3.19 -8.57 12.17
C TYR A 260 -4.26 -9.61 11.86
N PRO A 261 -3.89 -10.88 11.58
CA PRO A 261 -4.82 -11.95 11.26
C PRO A 261 -5.53 -12.48 12.52
N VAL A 262 -6.13 -11.58 13.30
CA VAL A 262 -6.88 -11.87 14.53
C VAL A 262 -8.22 -11.12 14.53
N ASN A 263 -9.20 -11.71 15.19
CA ASN A 263 -10.54 -11.16 15.39
C ASN A 263 -11.17 -11.75 16.66
N GLY A 264 -12.39 -11.32 16.98
CA GLY A 264 -13.13 -11.74 18.16
C GLY A 264 -12.85 -10.91 19.41
N ASP A 265 -13.05 -11.53 20.57
CA ASP A 265 -13.05 -10.87 21.88
C ASP A 265 -11.74 -10.09 22.15
N PRO A 266 -11.78 -8.76 22.32
CA PRO A 266 -10.60 -7.96 22.57
C PRO A 266 -9.91 -8.23 23.91
N ALA A 267 -10.58 -8.87 24.87
CA ALA A 267 -10.01 -9.16 26.19
C ALA A 267 -8.81 -10.12 26.14
N ARG A 268 -8.66 -10.88 25.05
CA ARG A 268 -7.51 -11.77 24.81
C ARG A 268 -6.28 -11.05 24.25
N PHE A 269 -6.44 -9.82 23.76
CA PHE A 269 -5.35 -9.11 23.09
C PHE A 269 -4.60 -8.20 24.05
N ARG A 270 -3.28 -8.15 23.88
CA ARG A 270 -2.40 -7.20 24.56
C ARG A 270 -1.24 -6.82 23.67
N LEU A 271 -0.75 -5.60 23.81
CA LEU A 271 0.58 -5.23 23.35
C LEU A 271 1.63 -5.66 24.38
N ALA A 272 2.88 -5.75 23.96
CA ALA A 272 4.01 -5.93 24.88
C ALA A 272 4.08 -4.81 25.94
N SER A 273 3.59 -3.62 25.60
CA SER A 273 3.49 -2.44 26.47
C SER A 273 2.20 -2.39 27.33
N GLY A 274 1.26 -3.34 27.16
CA GLY A 274 0.00 -3.37 27.90
C GLY A 274 -1.24 -3.33 27.00
N PRO A 275 -2.35 -2.68 27.42
CA PRO A 275 -3.56 -2.59 26.61
C PRO A 275 -3.37 -1.87 25.28
N GLY A 276 -4.33 -1.96 24.35
CA GLY A 276 -4.22 -1.40 23.00
C GLY A 276 -4.00 0.11 22.94
N TYR A 277 -4.43 0.85 23.98
CA TYR A 277 -4.17 2.29 24.11
C TYR A 277 -2.70 2.62 24.43
N THR A 278 -1.86 1.64 24.73
CA THR A 278 -0.40 1.83 24.89
C THR A 278 0.37 1.78 23.56
N MET A 279 -0.35 1.69 22.44
CA MET A 279 0.24 1.66 21.10
C MET A 279 1.20 2.84 20.89
N HIS A 280 2.39 2.53 20.43
CA HIS A 280 3.39 3.50 20.01
C HIS A 280 4.13 2.91 18.84
N GLY A 281 4.87 3.76 18.16
CA GLY A 281 5.69 3.33 17.05
C GLY A 281 6.87 4.24 16.92
N ASP A 282 7.93 3.63 16.45
CA ASP A 282 9.25 4.21 16.42
C ASP A 282 9.72 4.17 14.98
N PHE A 283 10.32 5.28 14.56
CA PHE A 283 10.79 5.47 13.20
C PHE A 283 12.21 6.00 13.23
N PHE A 284 13.11 5.31 12.53
CA PHE A 284 14.47 5.78 12.28
C PHE A 284 14.65 5.92 10.76
N ASN A 285 14.67 7.17 10.30
CA ASN A 285 14.72 7.51 8.87
C ASN A 285 16.09 7.22 8.26
N VAL A 286 16.14 6.27 7.33
CA VAL A 286 17.35 5.94 6.55
C VAL A 286 17.05 5.93 5.05
N TRP A 287 15.95 6.58 4.62
CA TRP A 287 15.73 6.85 3.20
C TRP A 287 16.94 7.57 2.59
N PRO A 288 17.37 7.18 1.38
CA PRO A 288 18.29 7.98 0.60
C PRO A 288 17.70 9.38 0.37
N GLU A 289 18.48 10.42 0.65
CA GLU A 289 17.99 11.80 0.63
C GLU A 289 17.43 12.19 -0.74
N ALA A 290 18.08 11.74 -1.82
CA ALA A 290 17.63 12.01 -3.19
C ALA A 290 16.26 11.35 -3.50
N GLU A 291 16.03 10.13 -3.01
CA GLU A 291 14.78 9.38 -3.18
C GLU A 291 13.63 10.03 -2.40
N MET A 292 13.86 10.34 -1.12
CA MET A 292 12.88 11.08 -0.31
C MET A 292 12.57 12.45 -0.94
N ALA A 293 13.59 13.17 -1.41
CA ALA A 293 13.39 14.45 -2.06
C ALA A 293 12.61 14.35 -3.37
N GLN A 294 12.83 13.31 -4.16
CA GLN A 294 12.04 13.06 -5.36
C GLN A 294 10.57 12.80 -5.01
N ARG A 295 10.30 11.86 -4.10
CA ARG A 295 8.93 11.48 -3.73
C ARG A 295 8.15 12.65 -3.13
N VAL A 296 8.81 13.49 -2.32
CA VAL A 296 8.20 14.71 -1.80
C VAL A 296 7.84 15.68 -2.93
N ARG A 297 8.73 15.92 -3.89
CA ARG A 297 8.45 16.83 -5.02
C ARG A 297 7.34 16.29 -5.93
N ASP A 298 7.45 15.03 -6.33
CA ASP A 298 6.69 14.46 -7.44
C ASP A 298 5.33 13.90 -6.99
N CYS A 299 5.18 13.55 -5.71
CA CYS A 299 3.96 12.96 -5.14
C CYS A 299 3.29 13.93 -4.16
N ILE A 300 4.02 14.34 -3.12
CA ILE A 300 3.42 15.15 -2.04
C ILE A 300 3.12 16.57 -2.51
N ASN A 301 4.14 17.31 -2.96
CA ASN A 301 4.00 18.72 -3.34
C ASN A 301 3.15 18.90 -4.62
N ALA A 302 3.12 17.86 -5.46
CA ALA A 302 2.27 17.79 -6.66
C ALA A 302 0.80 17.44 -6.34
N ILE A 303 0.51 16.95 -5.13
CA ILE A 303 -0.79 16.42 -4.70
C ILE A 303 -1.23 15.28 -5.61
N VAL A 304 -0.37 14.26 -5.68
CA VAL A 304 -0.53 13.08 -6.54
C VAL A 304 -0.19 11.82 -5.75
N LYS A 305 -1.05 10.81 -5.90
CA LYS A 305 -0.82 9.50 -5.28
C LYS A 305 0.20 8.76 -6.11
N CYS A 306 1.29 8.36 -5.48
CA CYS A 306 2.32 7.56 -6.12
C CYS A 306 2.31 6.11 -5.62
N GLY A 307 2.67 5.20 -6.52
CA GLY A 307 2.97 3.81 -6.19
C GLY A 307 4.34 3.63 -5.51
N PHE A 308 4.69 2.36 -5.26
CA PHE A 308 5.98 1.98 -4.67
C PHE A 308 7.18 2.47 -5.49
N ASP A 309 7.05 2.55 -6.81
CA ASP A 309 8.07 3.05 -7.74
C ASP A 309 8.27 4.57 -7.67
N GLY A 310 7.48 5.26 -6.82
CA GLY A 310 7.56 6.70 -6.62
C GLY A 310 6.95 7.50 -7.76
N LYS A 311 6.06 6.89 -8.56
CA LYS A 311 5.43 7.52 -9.72
C LYS A 311 3.89 7.53 -9.61
N PRO A 312 3.23 8.51 -10.27
CA PRO A 312 1.76 8.61 -10.34
C PRO A 312 1.05 7.38 -10.92
#